data_AF-A0A537HFG8-F1
#
_entry.id   AF-A0A537HFG8-F1
#
_cell.length_a   1.000
_cell.length_b   1.000
_cell.length_c   1.000
_cell.angle_alpha   90.00
_cell.angle_beta   90.00
_cell.angle_gamma   90.00
#
_symmetry.space_group_name_H-M   'P 1'
#
loop_
_entity.id
_entity.type
_entity.pdbx_description
1 polymer ?
#
loop_
_entity_poly.entity_id
_entity_poly.type
_entity_poly.pdbx_seq_one_letter_code
_entity_poly.pdbx_strand_id
1 'polypeptide(L)'
;MATHWIAAPKLTRNLVFTIGLFCSKVFDYQKMMVDYVQGKRGIDLNNVTKVNIKRNRLLVYTGDKLAIDEPVEAVAAAAREECNACVDYSAELSDIAVGAIGSSPGWSTVITRSPRGDEILRGAVESGYLDAKPLDPIGKGIKFLEKLCEKKRLRDPSAYIEPVWSQRFPDLNYPNRR
;
A
#
# COMPACT_ATOMS: atom_id res chain seq x y z
N MET A 1 2.02 -7.02 -22.48
CA MET A 1 2.34 -5.90 -23.38
C MET A 1 3.39 -5.05 -22.69
N ALA A 2 4.68 -5.30 -22.94
CA ALA A 2 5.72 -4.39 -22.48
C ALA A 2 5.64 -3.15 -23.37
N THR A 3 5.36 -1.99 -22.78
CA THR A 3 5.51 -0.71 -23.49
C THR A 3 6.95 -0.64 -23.99
N HIS A 4 7.13 -0.54 -25.31
CA HIS A 4 8.43 -0.36 -25.95
C HIS A 4 9.21 0.77 -25.25
N TRP A 5 10.51 0.64 -25.05
CA TRP A 5 11.33 1.61 -24.30
C TRP A 5 11.28 3.04 -24.87
N ILE A 6 10.90 3.19 -26.15
CA ILE A 6 10.61 4.47 -26.82
C ILE A 6 9.27 5.10 -26.36
N ALA A 7 8.31 4.29 -25.90
CA ALA A 7 6.99 4.75 -25.44
C ALA A 7 6.97 5.16 -23.96
N ALA A 8 7.86 4.61 -23.12
CA ALA A 8 7.95 4.98 -21.71
C ALA A 8 8.21 6.50 -21.49
N PRO A 9 9.14 7.16 -22.23
CA PRO A 9 9.34 8.61 -22.13
C PRO A 9 8.10 9.44 -22.50
N LYS A 10 7.24 8.92 -23.39
CA LYS A 10 6.02 9.64 -23.81
C LYS A 10 4.95 9.65 -22.72
N LEU A 11 4.83 8.55 -21.95
CA LEU A 11 3.86 8.42 -20.87
C LEU A 11 4.31 9.15 -19.59
N THR A 12 5.62 9.16 -19.31
CA THR A 12 6.16 9.82 -18.11
C THR A 12 6.31 11.33 -18.28
N ARG A 13 6.24 11.87 -19.50
CA ARG A 13 6.43 13.31 -19.78
C ARG A 13 5.53 14.22 -18.95
N ASN A 14 4.31 13.76 -18.66
CA ASN A 14 3.31 14.52 -17.90
C ASN A 14 3.17 14.06 -16.45
N LEU A 15 3.98 13.10 -15.99
CA LEU A 15 3.99 12.67 -14.59
C LEU A 15 4.80 13.69 -13.78
N VAL A 16 4.09 14.59 -13.12
CA VAL A 16 4.71 15.65 -12.33
C VAL A 16 4.94 15.23 -10.90
N PHE A 17 4.05 14.44 -10.30
CA PHE A 17 4.10 14.16 -8.87
C PHE A 17 3.33 12.89 -8.53
N THR A 18 3.82 12.15 -7.53
CA THR A 18 3.25 10.89 -7.07
C THR A 18 3.07 10.85 -5.55
N ILE A 19 1.88 10.47 -5.11
CA ILE A 19 1.59 10.12 -3.72
C ILE A 19 1.35 8.62 -3.64
N GLY A 20 2.19 7.91 -2.89
CA GLY A 20 2.05 6.51 -2.59
C GLY A 20 1.38 6.26 -1.24
N LEU A 21 0.64 5.17 -1.12
CA LEU A 21 0.04 4.75 0.14
C LEU A 21 0.77 3.54 0.71
N PHE A 22 0.91 3.49 2.04
CA PHE A 22 1.38 2.28 2.70
C PHE A 22 0.40 1.14 2.46
N CYS A 23 0.91 -0.03 2.09
CA CYS A 23 0.08 -1.17 1.71
C CYS A 23 0.67 -2.49 2.21
N SER A 24 -0.16 -3.29 2.89
CA SER A 24 0.23 -4.67 3.27
C SER A 24 -0.33 -5.70 2.29
N LYS A 25 -1.65 -5.67 2.08
CA LYS A 25 -2.42 -6.57 1.22
C LYS A 25 -3.62 -5.83 0.65
N VAL A 26 -4.09 -6.28 -0.49
CA VAL A 26 -5.36 -5.89 -1.10
C VAL A 26 -6.31 -7.08 -1.00
N PHE A 27 -7.58 -6.80 -0.72
CA PHE A 27 -8.62 -7.82 -0.61
C PHE A 27 -9.54 -7.72 -1.82
N ASP A 28 -9.98 -8.88 -2.31
CA ASP A 28 -10.98 -8.97 -3.36
C ASP A 28 -12.33 -8.46 -2.85
N TYR A 29 -12.96 -7.58 -3.63
CA TYR A 29 -14.20 -6.92 -3.23
C TYR A 29 -15.36 -7.91 -3.09
N GLN A 30 -15.51 -8.84 -4.03
CA GLN A 30 -16.57 -9.83 -3.99
C GLN A 30 -16.41 -10.70 -2.75
N LYS A 31 -15.22 -11.26 -2.51
CA LYS A 31 -14.97 -12.15 -1.37
C LYS A 31 -15.10 -11.45 -0.02
N MET A 32 -14.54 -10.24 0.13
CA MET A 32 -14.52 -9.54 1.42
C MET A 32 -15.83 -8.80 1.68
N MET A 33 -16.29 -7.96 0.74
CA MET A 33 -17.43 -7.09 0.99
C MET A 33 -18.75 -7.82 0.72
N VAL A 34 -18.89 -8.48 -0.43
CA VAL A 34 -20.17 -9.10 -0.79
C VAL A 34 -20.37 -10.43 -0.05
N ASP A 35 -19.45 -11.38 -0.18
CA ASP A 35 -19.68 -12.72 0.36
C ASP A 35 -19.57 -12.73 1.89
N TYR A 36 -18.59 -12.02 2.44
CA TYR A 36 -18.34 -12.01 3.88
C TYR A 36 -19.11 -10.92 4.64
N VAL A 37 -18.92 -9.63 4.31
CA VAL A 37 -19.59 -8.54 5.07
C VAL A 37 -21.10 -8.56 4.83
N GLN A 38 -21.56 -8.66 3.59
CA GLN A 38 -22.98 -8.69 3.29
C GLN A 38 -23.59 -10.08 3.49
N GLY A 39 -23.04 -11.11 2.85
CA GLY A 39 -23.58 -12.46 2.87
C GLY A 39 -23.50 -13.11 4.24
N LYS A 40 -22.28 -13.25 4.78
CA LYS A 40 -22.06 -13.95 6.06
C LYS A 40 -22.46 -13.12 7.28
N ARG A 41 -22.25 -11.80 7.26
CA ARG A 41 -22.52 -10.91 8.40
C ARG A 41 -23.81 -10.13 8.31
N GLY A 42 -24.53 -10.22 7.18
CA GLY A 42 -25.85 -9.60 7.01
C GLY A 42 -25.82 -8.07 6.99
N ILE A 43 -24.67 -7.46 6.70
CA ILE A 43 -24.53 -6.00 6.68
C ILE A 43 -24.83 -5.48 5.28
N ASP A 44 -25.84 -4.62 5.17
CA ASP A 44 -26.07 -3.87 3.93
C ASP A 44 -24.90 -2.94 3.63
N LEU A 45 -24.25 -3.17 2.49
CA LEU A 45 -23.08 -2.42 2.06
C LEU A 45 -23.36 -0.93 1.84
N ASN A 46 -24.62 -0.57 1.53
CA ASN A 46 -25.01 0.84 1.39
C ASN A 46 -24.93 1.62 2.69
N ASN A 47 -24.98 0.92 3.83
CA ASN A 47 -24.87 1.53 5.15
C ASN A 47 -23.42 1.58 5.65
N VAL A 48 -22.45 0.97 4.95
CA VAL A 48 -21.04 0.95 5.36
C VAL A 48 -20.40 2.32 5.12
N THR A 49 -19.99 2.97 6.20
CA THR A 49 -19.36 4.30 6.17
C THR A 49 -17.84 4.23 6.21
N LYS A 50 -17.28 3.17 6.79
CA LYS A 50 -15.84 3.01 6.92
C LYS A 50 -15.44 1.54 7.05
N VAL A 51 -14.38 1.19 6.35
CA VAL A 51 -13.67 -0.09 6.53
C VAL A 51 -12.23 0.23 6.94
N ASN A 52 -11.72 -0.50 7.93
CA ASN A 52 -10.36 -0.31 8.41
C ASN A 52 -9.74 -1.64 8.82
N ILE A 53 -8.44 -1.81 8.57
CA ILE A 53 -7.67 -2.94 9.08
C ILE A 53 -6.63 -2.39 10.04
N LYS A 54 -6.83 -2.65 11.34
CA LYS A 54 -6.00 -2.09 12.41
C LYS A 54 -5.76 -3.15 13.47
N ARG A 55 -4.52 -3.25 13.96
CA ARG A 55 -4.12 -4.21 15.01
C ARG A 55 -4.57 -5.64 14.70
N ASN A 56 -4.39 -6.06 13.45
CA ASN A 56 -4.79 -7.39 12.97
C ASN A 56 -6.30 -7.68 13.03
N ARG A 57 -7.13 -6.62 13.01
CA ARG A 57 -8.58 -6.74 13.02
C ARG A 57 -9.20 -6.03 11.83
N LEU A 58 -10.21 -6.66 11.24
CA LEU A 58 -11.15 -6.06 10.30
C LEU A 58 -12.20 -5.30 11.10
N LEU A 59 -12.30 -3.99 10.84
CA LEU A 59 -13.26 -3.09 11.45
C LEU A 59 -14.18 -2.55 10.36
N VAL A 60 -15.48 -2.78 10.47
CA VAL A 60 -16.49 -2.23 9.55
C VAL A 60 -17.48 -1.40 10.35
N TYR A 61 -17.70 -0.17 9.91
CA TYR A 61 -18.59 0.79 10.56
C TYR A 61 -19.82 1.03 9.69
N THR A 62 -20.97 1.17 10.35
CA THR A 62 -22.24 1.60 9.74
C THR A 62 -22.73 2.83 10.50
N GLY A 63 -22.68 4.00 9.87
CA GLY A 63 -22.73 5.28 10.59
C GLY A 63 -21.57 5.38 11.59
N ASP A 64 -21.88 5.67 12.85
CA ASP A 64 -20.91 5.71 13.96
C ASP A 64 -20.76 4.37 14.69
N LYS A 65 -21.56 3.36 14.34
CA LYS A 65 -21.56 2.05 14.99
C LYS A 65 -20.49 1.14 14.40
N LEU A 66 -19.65 0.57 15.25
CA LEU A 66 -18.76 -0.54 14.90
C LEU A 66 -19.60 -1.81 14.74
N ALA A 67 -19.79 -2.25 13.50
CA ALA A 67 -20.66 -3.38 13.14
C ALA A 67 -19.89 -4.70 13.01
N ILE A 68 -18.63 -4.65 12.58
CA ILE A 68 -17.71 -5.79 12.61
C ILE A 68 -16.44 -5.38 13.34
N ASP A 69 -16.01 -6.21 14.28
CA ASP A 69 -14.69 -6.14 14.91
C ASP A 69 -14.13 -7.56 15.07
N GLU A 70 -13.42 -8.04 14.05
CA GLU A 70 -13.00 -9.43 13.96
C GLU A 70 -11.54 -9.59 13.57
N PRO A 71 -10.88 -10.72 13.91
CA PRO A 71 -9.54 -11.00 13.42
C PRO A 71 -9.50 -10.94 11.89
N VAL A 72 -8.46 -10.33 11.33
CA VAL A 72 -8.31 -10.20 9.86
C VAL A 72 -8.19 -11.57 9.18
N GLU A 73 -7.81 -12.59 9.93
CA GLU A 73 -7.79 -14.00 9.52
C GLU A 73 -9.14 -14.48 9.01
N ALA A 74 -10.26 -13.92 9.51
CA ALA A 74 -11.60 -14.28 9.06
C ALA A 74 -11.84 -13.95 7.57
N VAL A 75 -11.06 -13.03 7.01
CA VAL A 75 -11.07 -12.65 5.59
C VAL A 75 -9.73 -12.93 4.89
N ALA A 76 -8.86 -13.76 5.48
CA ALA A 76 -7.54 -14.04 4.89
C ALA A 76 -7.64 -14.64 3.48
N ALA A 77 -8.64 -15.50 3.22
CA ALA A 77 -8.89 -16.08 1.90
C ALA A 77 -9.40 -15.08 0.85
N ALA A 78 -9.86 -13.90 1.29
CA ALA A 78 -10.22 -12.80 0.42
C ALA A 78 -9.00 -11.96 0.01
N ALA A 79 -7.84 -12.13 0.66
CA ALA A 79 -6.62 -11.44 0.25
C ALA A 79 -6.17 -11.92 -1.14
N ARG A 80 -5.78 -10.98 -1.99
CA ARG A 80 -5.21 -11.24 -3.30
C ARG A 80 -3.87 -11.96 -3.18
N GLU A 81 -3.70 -13.07 -3.88
CA GLU A 81 -2.50 -13.90 -3.84
C GLU A 81 -1.27 -13.15 -4.35
N GLU A 82 -1.46 -12.23 -5.30
CA GLU A 82 -0.40 -11.39 -5.87
C GLU A 82 0.27 -10.50 -4.81
N CYS A 83 -0.41 -10.21 -3.70
CA CYS A 83 0.18 -9.49 -2.57
C CYS A 83 1.24 -10.29 -1.81
N ASN A 84 1.33 -11.61 -2.01
CA ASN A 84 2.37 -12.45 -1.43
C ASN A 84 3.71 -12.24 -2.17
N ALA A 85 3.68 -11.93 -3.45
CA ALA A 85 4.89 -11.56 -4.19
C ALA A 85 5.35 -10.12 -3.92
N CYS A 86 4.41 -9.20 -3.68
CA CYS A 86 4.71 -7.77 -3.51
C CYS A 86 5.64 -7.52 -2.31
N VAL A 87 6.81 -6.92 -2.58
CA VAL A 87 7.86 -6.64 -1.58
C VAL A 87 7.86 -5.21 -1.03
N ASP A 88 7.10 -4.29 -1.62
CA ASP A 88 7.06 -2.88 -1.21
C ASP A 88 5.89 -2.58 -0.26
N TYR A 89 6.19 -2.17 0.97
CA TYR A 89 5.20 -1.77 1.97
C TYR A 89 4.91 -0.27 1.97
N SER A 90 5.93 0.55 1.76
CA SER A 90 5.93 1.98 2.11
C SER A 90 6.00 2.90 0.89
N ALA A 91 5.57 2.38 -0.27
CA ALA A 91 5.58 3.05 -1.55
C ALA A 91 6.94 3.69 -1.83
N GLU A 92 7.96 2.85 -1.94
CA GLU A 92 9.36 3.26 -1.94
C GLU A 92 9.75 4.12 -3.16
N LEU A 93 8.94 4.10 -4.21
CA LEU A 93 9.17 4.81 -5.46
C LEU A 93 8.33 6.09 -5.63
N SER A 94 7.48 6.45 -4.66
CA SER A 94 6.68 7.69 -4.73
C SER A 94 7.46 8.92 -4.25
N ASP A 95 7.11 10.11 -4.72
CA ASP A 95 7.65 11.37 -4.22
C ASP A 95 7.30 11.61 -2.74
N ILE A 96 6.06 11.28 -2.36
CA ILE A 96 5.57 11.25 -0.98
C ILE A 96 4.87 9.92 -0.71
N ALA A 97 5.22 9.25 0.38
CA ALA A 97 4.50 8.08 0.87
C ALA A 97 3.71 8.42 2.14
N VAL A 98 2.46 7.97 2.22
CA VAL A 98 1.54 8.28 3.32
C VAL A 98 0.93 7.01 3.91
N GLY A 99 0.85 6.93 5.23
CA GLY A 99 0.06 5.87 5.87
C GLY A 99 -0.11 6.03 7.37
N ALA A 100 -0.99 5.22 7.95
CA ALA A 100 -1.39 5.37 9.36
C ALA A 100 -0.34 4.86 10.37
N ILE A 101 0.55 3.95 9.96
CA ILE A 101 1.53 3.32 10.86
C ILE A 101 2.62 4.34 11.22
N GLY A 102 2.89 4.48 12.52
CA GLY A 102 3.91 5.40 13.04
C GLY A 102 3.34 6.68 13.64
N SER A 103 2.05 6.96 13.42
CA SER A 103 1.36 8.17 13.88
C SER A 103 0.20 7.86 14.82
N SER A 104 -0.20 8.87 15.61
CA SER A 104 -1.36 8.79 16.52
C SER A 104 -2.68 8.74 15.74
N PRO A 105 -3.80 8.28 16.35
CA PRO A 105 -5.11 8.33 15.72
C PRO A 105 -5.45 9.74 15.21
N GLY A 106 -5.98 9.83 13.98
CA GLY A 106 -6.27 11.10 13.32
C GLY A 106 -5.08 11.73 12.58
N TRP A 107 -3.89 11.16 12.71
CA TRP A 107 -2.67 11.59 12.02
C TRP A 107 -2.18 10.52 11.04
N SER A 108 -1.43 10.95 10.04
CA SER A 108 -0.74 10.10 9.08
C SER A 108 0.76 10.32 9.18
N THR A 109 1.51 9.23 9.07
CA THR A 109 2.94 9.27 8.81
C THR A 109 3.13 9.64 7.35
N VAL A 110 3.96 10.66 7.11
CA VAL A 110 4.29 11.16 5.77
C VAL A 110 5.81 11.07 5.60
N ILE A 111 6.26 10.41 4.54
CA ILE A 111 7.67 10.25 4.19
C ILE A 111 7.90 10.88 2.83
N THR A 112 8.71 11.94 2.77
CA THR A 112 9.17 12.54 1.51
C THR A 112 10.38 11.78 1.00
N ARG A 113 10.44 11.52 -0.31
CA ARG A 113 11.53 10.75 -0.95
C ARG A 113 12.20 11.49 -2.08
N SER A 114 11.53 12.45 -2.69
CA SER A 114 12.09 13.30 -3.74
C SER A 114 12.13 14.78 -3.31
N PRO A 115 13.03 15.59 -3.91
CA PRO A 115 13.06 17.03 -3.66
C PRO A 115 11.70 17.71 -3.91
N ARG A 116 10.96 17.25 -4.94
CA ARG A 116 9.64 17.77 -5.27
C ARG A 116 8.59 17.41 -4.22
N GLY A 117 8.60 16.17 -3.72
CA GLY A 117 7.68 15.78 -2.64
C GLY A 117 7.92 16.58 -1.36
N ASP A 118 9.18 16.84 -1.05
CA ASP A 118 9.60 17.66 0.09
C ASP A 118 9.20 19.15 -0.06
N GLU A 119 9.39 19.75 -1.24
CA GLU A 119 8.90 21.08 -1.57
C GLU A 119 7.38 21.20 -1.43
N ILE A 120 6.62 20.25 -2.00
CA ILE A 120 5.15 20.24 -1.95
C ILE A 120 4.65 20.11 -0.51
N LEU A 121 5.24 19.19 0.28
CA LEU A 121 4.84 19.02 1.67
C LEU A 121 5.07 20.29 2.49
N ARG A 122 6.26 20.90 2.38
CA ARG A 122 6.55 22.16 3.04
C ARG A 122 5.59 23.26 2.63
N GLY A 123 5.38 23.45 1.33
CA GLY A 123 4.46 24.47 0.83
C GLY A 123 3.03 24.28 1.33
N ALA A 124 2.56 23.02 1.45
CA ALA A 124 1.25 22.71 2.01
C ALA A 124 1.15 23.03 3.51
N VAL A 125 2.22 22.81 4.28
CA VAL A 125 2.29 23.19 5.71
C VAL A 125 2.35 24.71 5.86
N GLU A 126 3.22 25.39 5.11
CA GLU A 126 3.38 26.86 5.14
C GLU A 126 2.10 27.60 4.72
N SER A 127 1.36 27.03 3.76
CA SER A 127 0.08 27.58 3.30
C SER A 127 -1.10 27.25 4.23
N GLY A 128 -0.88 26.51 5.32
CA GLY A 128 -1.91 26.17 6.30
C GLY A 128 -2.89 25.06 5.88
N TYR A 129 -2.58 24.30 4.82
CA TYR A 129 -3.40 23.13 4.44
C TYR A 129 -3.18 21.93 5.35
N LEU A 130 -2.00 21.83 5.98
CA LEU A 130 -1.62 20.69 6.81
C LEU A 130 -0.98 21.17 8.12
N ASP A 131 -1.41 20.58 9.22
CA ASP A 131 -0.62 20.56 10.44
C ASP A 131 0.44 19.46 10.35
N ALA A 132 1.70 19.78 10.67
CA ALA A 132 2.80 18.83 10.66
C ALA A 132 3.56 18.82 11.98
N LYS A 133 3.99 17.63 12.40
CA LYS A 133 4.89 17.44 13.55
C LYS A 133 6.05 16.55 13.10
N PRO A 134 7.30 16.89 13.45
CA PRO A 134 8.43 16.01 13.19
C PRO A 134 8.19 14.63 13.80
N LEU A 135 8.43 13.59 13.01
CA LEU A 135 8.48 12.22 13.51
C LEU A 135 9.84 11.97 14.14
N ASP A 136 9.86 11.36 15.32
CA ASP A 136 11.09 10.86 15.94
C ASP A 136 11.62 9.66 15.12
N PRO A 137 12.77 9.78 14.44
CA PRO A 137 13.31 8.71 13.60
C PRO A 137 13.69 7.45 14.39
N ILE A 138 13.94 7.58 15.70
CA ILE A 138 14.32 6.47 16.58
C ILE A 138 13.11 5.98 17.39
N GLY A 139 11.96 6.61 17.19
CA GLY A 139 10.72 6.35 17.89
C GLY A 139 10.16 4.96 17.61
N LYS A 140 9.37 4.45 18.56
CA LYS A 140 8.72 3.12 18.46
C LYS A 140 7.83 3.00 17.21
N GLY A 141 7.24 4.10 16.75
CA GLY A 141 6.39 4.14 15.56
C GLY A 141 7.15 3.84 14.27
N ILE A 142 8.28 4.51 14.05
CA ILE A 142 9.15 4.28 12.88
C ILE A 142 9.76 2.88 12.91
N LYS A 143 10.29 2.44 14.06
CA LYS A 143 10.81 1.07 14.21
C LYS A 143 9.76 -0.01 13.92
N PHE A 144 8.49 0.26 14.23
CA PHE A 144 7.42 -0.66 13.89
C PHE A 144 7.12 -0.66 12.39
N LEU A 145 7.13 0.51 11.74
CA LEU A 145 7.01 0.61 10.29
C LEU A 145 8.14 -0.14 9.57
N GLU A 146 9.39 0.05 9.99
CA GLU A 146 10.57 -0.65 9.44
C GLU A 146 10.39 -2.17 9.49
N LYS A 147 9.95 -2.72 10.64
CA LYS A 147 9.66 -4.16 10.78
C LYS A 147 8.59 -4.65 9.81
N LEU A 148 7.58 -3.84 9.52
CA LEU A 148 6.54 -4.19 8.54
C LEU A 148 7.08 -4.18 7.11
N CYS A 149 7.94 -3.22 6.78
CA CYS A 149 8.66 -3.18 5.51
C CYS A 149 9.53 -4.42 5.34
N GLU A 150 10.36 -4.76 6.32
CA GLU A 150 11.21 -5.97 6.32
C GLU A 150 10.38 -7.24 6.15
N LYS A 151 9.31 -7.39 6.95
CA LYS A 151 8.42 -8.55 6.85
C LYS A 151 7.77 -8.68 5.47
N LYS A 152 7.45 -7.56 4.81
CA LYS A 152 6.89 -7.59 3.46
C LYS A 152 7.95 -7.94 2.40
N ARG A 153 9.18 -7.43 2.55
CA ARG A 153 10.33 -7.76 1.68
C ARG A 153 10.73 -9.23 1.75
N LEU A 154 10.59 -9.85 2.91
CA LEU A 154 10.90 -11.27 3.13
C LEU A 154 9.81 -12.23 2.59
N ARG A 155 8.70 -11.73 2.05
CA ARG A 155 7.73 -12.60 1.37
C ARG A 155 8.34 -13.11 0.06
N ASP A 156 7.91 -14.29 -0.36
CA ASP A 156 8.48 -14.99 -1.52
C ASP A 156 8.45 -14.11 -2.77
N PRO A 157 9.62 -13.58 -3.22
CA PRO A 157 9.70 -12.76 -4.41
C PRO A 157 9.80 -13.63 -5.66
N SER A 158 9.57 -14.95 -5.59
CA SER A 158 9.65 -15.88 -6.73
C SER A 158 8.90 -15.37 -7.96
N ALA A 159 7.79 -14.65 -7.82
CA ALA A 159 7.10 -14.04 -8.97
C ALA A 159 7.93 -12.98 -9.73
N TYR A 160 8.94 -12.38 -9.09
CA TYR A 160 9.90 -11.44 -9.67
C TYR A 160 11.26 -12.09 -10.01
N ILE A 161 11.57 -13.28 -9.46
CA ILE A 161 12.89 -13.94 -9.56
C ILE A 161 12.85 -15.20 -10.45
N GLU A 162 11.72 -15.93 -10.51
CA GLU A 162 11.51 -17.05 -11.45
C GLU A 162 11.32 -16.52 -12.88
N PRO A 163 11.79 -17.27 -13.90
CA PRO A 163 12.10 -16.71 -15.20
C PRO A 163 10.86 -16.73 -16.09
N VAL A 164 9.83 -15.98 -15.71
CA VAL A 164 8.72 -15.64 -16.64
C VAL A 164 9.28 -15.00 -17.92
N TRP A 165 10.45 -14.36 -17.82
CA TRP A 165 11.19 -13.83 -18.96
C TRP A 165 11.83 -14.89 -19.86
N SER A 166 12.38 -15.99 -19.33
CA SER A 166 12.96 -17.06 -20.19
C SER A 166 11.88 -17.90 -20.87
N GLN A 167 10.70 -18.04 -20.25
CA GLN A 167 9.57 -18.73 -20.85
C GLN A 167 8.84 -17.87 -21.90
N ARG A 168 8.91 -16.54 -21.79
CA ARG A 168 8.17 -15.60 -22.66
C ARG A 168 8.98 -15.08 -23.86
N PHE A 169 10.31 -15.13 -23.78
CA PHE A 169 11.22 -14.72 -24.86
C PHE A 169 12.45 -15.65 -24.91
N PRO A 170 12.30 -16.90 -25.38
CA PRO A 170 13.39 -17.88 -25.40
C PRO A 170 14.57 -17.48 -26.30
N ASP A 171 14.35 -16.57 -27.25
CA ASP A 171 15.32 -16.23 -28.30
C ASP A 171 16.18 -14.99 -27.98
N LEU A 172 15.89 -14.29 -26.88
CA LEU A 172 16.62 -13.10 -26.46
C LEU A 172 17.79 -13.48 -25.53
N ASN A 173 18.93 -13.77 -26.16
CA ASN A 173 20.18 -14.04 -25.48
C ASN A 173 20.74 -12.73 -24.86
N TYR A 174 20.48 -12.50 -23.58
CA TYR A 174 21.03 -11.33 -22.87
C TYR A 174 22.40 -11.66 -22.26
N PRO A 175 23.47 -10.91 -22.61
CA PRO A 175 24.80 -11.17 -22.10
C PRO A 175 24.91 -10.72 -20.63
N ASN A 176 25.35 -11.67 -19.80
CA ASN A 176 25.95 -11.52 -18.47
C ASN A 176 25.05 -10.98 -17.33
N ARG A 177 24.65 -11.91 -16.45
CA ARG A 177 24.37 -11.64 -15.04
C ARG A 177 25.71 -11.60 -14.29
N ARG A 178 26.07 -10.46 -13.73
CA ARG A 178 26.97 -10.38 -12.57
C ARG A 178 26.11 -10.25 -11.33
#